data_AF-A0A3N5FZL9-F1
#
_entry.id   AF-A0A3N5FZL9-F1
#
_cell.length_a   1.000
_cell.length_b   1.000
_cell.length_c   1.000
_cell.angle_alpha   90.00
_cell.angle_beta   90.00
_cell.angle_gamma   90.00
#
_symmetry.space_group_name_H-M   'P 1'
#
loop_
_entity.id
_entity.type
_entity.pdbx_description
1 polymer ?
#
loop_
_entity_poly.entity_id
_entity_poly.type
_entity_poly.pdbx_seq_one_letter_code
_entity_poly.pdbx_strand_id
1 'polypeptide(L)'
;MTERKTLERARKAKRQGKAPTTQAGEFVHEEMEHVREGKHGARSTKQAIAIGLSKTRRAGVKLKPPRRGQTSERTRKSAERAYRAGRSGKHKKPSARRSRAASRALKREPKRAASRKALSRQAKSAAARRR
;
A
#
# COMPACT_ATOMS: atom_id res chain seq x y z
N MET A 1 -3.57 9.39 -7.44
CA MET A 1 -3.48 8.43 -6.31
C MET A 1 -2.34 7.41 -6.47
N THR A 2 -1.72 7.24 -7.65
CA THR A 2 -0.38 6.63 -7.80
C THR A 2 0.42 7.49 -8.76
N GLU A 3 1.63 7.89 -8.40
CA GLU A 3 2.47 8.73 -9.26
C GLU A 3 3.10 7.89 -10.38
N ARG A 4 3.27 8.49 -11.56
CA ARG A 4 3.94 7.82 -12.70
C ARG A 4 5.35 7.37 -12.31
N LYS A 5 6.04 8.19 -11.51
CA LYS A 5 7.37 7.92 -10.96
C LYS A 5 7.44 6.60 -10.18
N THR A 6 6.43 6.29 -9.37
CA THR A 6 6.37 5.05 -8.57
C THR A 6 6.20 3.82 -9.47
N LEU A 7 5.39 3.94 -10.52
CA LEU A 7 5.24 2.88 -11.54
C LEU A 7 6.54 2.63 -12.29
N GLU A 8 7.26 3.69 -12.65
CA GLU A 8 8.57 3.59 -13.31
C GLU A 8 9.61 2.91 -12.42
N ARG A 9 9.70 3.31 -11.14
CA ARG A 9 10.60 2.66 -10.17
C ARG A 9 10.27 1.19 -9.98
N ALA A 10 8.99 0.84 -9.84
CA ALA A 10 8.56 -0.55 -9.74
C ALA A 10 8.88 -1.36 -11.01
N ARG A 11 8.72 -0.76 -12.21
CA ARG A 11 9.12 -1.36 -13.49
C ARG A 11 10.62 -1.54 -13.60
N LYS A 12 11.43 -0.56 -13.16
CA LYS A 12 12.89 -0.66 -13.10
C LYS A 12 13.30 -1.82 -12.18
N ALA A 13 12.72 -1.92 -10.98
CA ALA A 13 12.97 -3.02 -10.07
C ALA A 13 12.61 -4.39 -10.70
N LYS A 14 11.50 -4.47 -11.43
CA LYS A 14 11.13 -5.67 -12.20
C LYS A 14 12.15 -6.00 -13.29
N ARG A 15 12.62 -5.01 -14.06
CA ARG A 15 13.66 -5.20 -15.09
C ARG A 15 14.98 -5.69 -14.49
N GLN A 16 15.29 -5.25 -13.27
CA GLN A 16 16.43 -5.72 -12.48
C GLN A 16 16.21 -7.11 -11.84
N GLY A 17 15.13 -7.83 -12.17
CA GLY A 17 14.86 -9.16 -11.61
C GLY A 17 14.46 -9.18 -10.13
N LYS A 18 14.17 -8.02 -9.52
CA LYS A 18 13.88 -7.94 -8.07
C LYS A 18 12.54 -8.60 -7.73
N ALA A 19 12.48 -9.19 -6.54
CA ALA A 19 11.28 -9.86 -6.03
C ALA A 19 10.04 -8.93 -6.00
N PRO A 20 8.81 -9.48 -6.11
CA PRO A 20 7.58 -8.67 -6.03
C PRO A 20 7.42 -7.88 -4.73
N THR A 21 7.98 -8.38 -3.63
CA THR A 21 8.01 -7.69 -2.33
C THR A 21 8.90 -6.47 -2.36
N THR A 22 10.03 -6.53 -3.07
CA THR A 22 10.93 -5.39 -3.28
C THR A 22 10.28 -4.34 -4.18
N GLN A 23 9.61 -4.77 -5.25
CA GLN A 23 8.82 -3.86 -6.10
C GLN A 23 7.69 -3.18 -5.31
N ALA A 24 7.06 -3.89 -4.38
CA ALA A 24 6.04 -3.33 -3.49
C ALA A 24 6.58 -2.24 -2.55
N GLY A 25 7.87 -2.31 -2.21
CA GLY A 25 8.56 -1.34 -1.37
C GLY A 25 8.44 0.09 -1.90
N GLU A 26 8.50 0.28 -3.22
CA GLU A 26 8.36 1.59 -3.87
C GLU A 26 7.01 2.25 -3.58
N PHE A 27 5.92 1.47 -3.61
CA PHE A 27 4.57 1.98 -3.33
C PHE A 27 4.35 2.25 -1.84
N VAL A 28 4.93 1.43 -0.97
CA VAL A 28 4.85 1.66 0.48
C VAL A 28 5.67 2.89 0.85
N HIS A 29 6.83 3.09 0.22
CA HIS A 29 7.64 4.27 0.40
C HIS A 29 6.91 5.54 -0.08
N GLU A 30 6.36 5.53 -1.29
CA GLU A 30 5.52 6.63 -1.80
C GLU A 30 4.38 6.96 -0.84
N GLU A 31 3.66 5.96 -0.33
CA GLU A 31 2.56 6.17 0.61
C GLU A 31 3.02 6.83 1.91
N MET A 32 4.21 6.48 2.42
CA MET A 32 4.77 7.13 3.60
C MET A 32 5.17 8.58 3.31
N GLU A 33 5.72 8.87 2.14
CA GLU A 33 6.00 10.23 1.70
C GLU A 33 4.72 11.05 1.56
N HIS A 34 3.66 10.52 0.96
CA HIS A 34 2.36 11.22 0.88
C HIS A 34 1.80 11.58 2.26
N VAL A 35 2.02 10.72 3.26
CA VAL A 35 1.64 11.02 4.64
C VAL A 35 2.52 12.09 5.28
N ARG A 36 3.83 12.09 5.01
CA ARG A 36 4.79 13.10 5.51
C ARG A 36 4.55 14.48 4.89
N GLU A 37 4.39 14.53 3.58
CA GLU A 37 4.06 15.73 2.79
C GLU A 37 2.67 16.28 3.15
N GLY A 38 1.83 15.48 3.82
CA GLY A 38 0.50 15.91 4.26
C GLY A 38 -0.57 15.86 3.18
N LYS A 39 -0.35 15.14 2.06
CA LYS A 39 -1.38 14.87 1.05
C LYS A 39 -2.61 14.19 1.68
N HIS A 40 -2.37 13.31 2.65
CA HIS A 40 -3.37 12.74 3.56
C HIS A 40 -2.69 12.19 4.84
N GLY A 41 -3.45 11.73 5.82
CA GLY A 41 -2.94 11.03 6.99
C GLY A 41 -3.18 9.52 6.95
N ALA A 42 -2.83 8.84 8.04
CA ALA A 42 -3.21 7.47 8.31
C ALA A 42 -3.34 7.23 9.83
N ARG A 43 -4.38 6.50 10.25
CA ARG A 43 -4.63 6.16 11.66
C ARG A 43 -3.53 5.31 12.29
N SER A 44 -2.80 4.57 11.47
CA SER A 44 -1.67 3.76 11.91
C SER A 44 -0.67 3.48 10.78
N THR A 45 0.57 3.16 11.15
CA THR A 45 1.61 2.72 10.20
C THR A 45 1.18 1.48 9.40
N LYS A 46 0.47 0.53 10.05
CA LYS A 46 -0.08 -0.66 9.38
C LYS A 46 -1.11 -0.29 8.31
N GLN A 47 -1.92 0.75 8.54
CA GLN A 47 -2.87 1.24 7.53
C GLN A 47 -2.14 1.83 6.33
N ALA A 48 -1.14 2.70 6.55
CA ALA A 48 -0.35 3.26 5.45
C ALA A 48 0.32 2.15 4.62
N ILE A 49 0.98 1.18 5.27
CA ILE A 49 1.53 0.01 4.57
C ILE A 49 0.44 -0.73 3.77
N ALA A 50 -0.74 -0.94 4.36
CA ALA A 50 -1.84 -1.63 3.68
C ALA A 50 -2.37 -0.86 2.44
N ILE A 51 -2.42 0.47 2.49
CA ILE A 51 -2.80 1.30 1.34
C ILE A 51 -1.76 1.14 0.23
N GLY A 52 -0.46 1.28 0.56
CA GLY A 52 0.65 1.06 -0.38
C GLY A 52 0.60 -0.33 -1.03
N LEU A 53 0.46 -1.40 -0.24
CA LEU A 53 0.35 -2.78 -0.75
C LEU A 53 -0.92 -3.01 -1.59
N SER A 54 -2.01 -2.28 -1.34
CA SER A 54 -3.20 -2.33 -2.20
C SER A 54 -2.96 -1.61 -3.53
N LYS A 55 -2.23 -0.50 -3.54
CA LYS A 55 -1.82 0.20 -4.77
C LYS A 55 -0.92 -0.69 -5.63
N THR A 56 0.07 -1.34 -5.01
CA THR A 56 0.97 -2.31 -5.67
C THR A 56 0.21 -3.38 -6.44
N ARG A 57 -0.75 -4.04 -5.79
CA ARG A 57 -1.54 -5.12 -6.41
C ARG A 57 -2.37 -4.62 -7.57
N ARG A 58 -3.01 -3.46 -7.43
CA ARG A 58 -3.81 -2.83 -8.49
C ARG A 58 -2.95 -2.36 -9.67
N ALA A 59 -1.68 -2.03 -9.44
CA ALA A 59 -0.71 -1.68 -10.47
C ALA A 59 -0.16 -2.89 -11.24
N GLY A 60 -0.61 -4.12 -10.93
CA GLY A 60 -0.25 -5.33 -11.66
C GLY A 60 1.06 -5.99 -11.21
N VAL A 61 1.66 -5.54 -10.11
CA VAL A 61 2.79 -6.26 -9.49
C VAL A 61 2.29 -7.61 -8.98
N LYS A 62 3.06 -8.69 -9.23
CA LYS A 62 2.73 -10.08 -8.86
C LYS A 62 2.88 -10.36 -7.35
N LEU A 63 2.35 -9.46 -6.51
CA LEU A 63 2.35 -9.59 -5.06
C LEU A 63 1.13 -10.39 -4.59
N LYS A 64 1.34 -11.65 -4.20
CA LYS A 64 0.28 -12.53 -3.72
C LYS A 64 -0.46 -11.92 -2.49
N PRO A 65 -1.78 -12.13 -2.36
CA PRO A 65 -2.51 -11.83 -1.13
C PRO A 65 -1.95 -12.64 0.07
N PRO A 66 -2.12 -12.15 1.31
CA PRO A 66 -1.73 -12.89 2.49
C PRO A 66 -2.51 -14.21 2.62
N ARG A 67 -1.91 -15.23 3.27
CA ARG A 67 -2.55 -16.53 3.51
C ARG A 67 -3.69 -16.38 4.53
N ARG A 68 -4.58 -17.38 4.59
CA ARG A 68 -5.60 -17.45 5.66
C ARG A 68 -4.92 -17.41 7.04
N GLY A 69 -5.54 -16.76 8.01
CA GLY A 69 -4.98 -16.59 9.37
C GLY A 69 -3.92 -15.49 9.52
N GLN A 70 -3.31 -14.98 8.45
CA GLN A 70 -2.25 -13.95 8.57
C GLN A 70 -2.78 -12.53 8.81
N THR A 71 -4.02 -12.27 8.41
CA THR A 71 -4.69 -10.96 8.59
C THR A 71 -6.20 -11.16 8.67
N SER A 72 -6.93 -10.10 9.00
CA SER A 72 -8.39 -10.15 9.04
C SER A 72 -8.96 -10.62 7.70
N GLU A 73 -10.06 -11.37 7.74
CA GLU A 73 -10.77 -11.84 6.56
C GLU A 73 -11.10 -10.69 5.60
N ARG A 74 -11.53 -9.54 6.14
CA ARG A 74 -11.82 -8.33 5.36
C ARG A 74 -10.59 -7.82 4.61
N THR A 75 -9.44 -7.74 5.27
CA THR A 75 -8.18 -7.31 4.64
C THR A 75 -7.72 -8.31 3.58
N ARG A 76 -7.83 -9.62 3.84
CA ARG A 76 -7.48 -10.66 2.87
C ARG A 76 -8.35 -10.56 1.61
N LYS A 77 -9.69 -10.52 1.77
CA LYS A 77 -10.64 -10.35 0.65
C LYS A 77 -10.38 -9.08 -0.16
N SER A 78 -10.02 -7.97 0.52
CA SER A 78 -9.63 -6.73 -0.16
C SER A 78 -8.33 -6.89 -0.98
N ALA A 79 -7.32 -7.57 -0.41
CA ALA A 79 -6.06 -7.85 -1.11
C ALA A 79 -6.26 -8.76 -2.32
N GLU A 80 -7.11 -9.79 -2.21
CA GLU A 80 -7.51 -10.65 -3.33
C GLU A 80 -8.21 -9.85 -4.44
N ARG A 81 -9.16 -8.97 -4.08
CA ARG A 81 -9.84 -8.11 -5.05
C ARG A 81 -8.85 -7.19 -5.77
N ALA A 82 -7.91 -6.59 -5.03
CA ALA A 82 -6.87 -5.74 -5.60
C ALA A 82 -5.95 -6.53 -6.55
N TYR A 83 -5.59 -7.76 -6.17
CA TYR A 83 -4.77 -8.66 -6.99
C TYR A 83 -5.47 -9.06 -8.29
N ARG A 84 -6.76 -9.43 -8.22
CA ARG A 84 -7.58 -9.75 -9.40
C ARG A 84 -7.71 -8.54 -10.32
N ALA A 85 -7.98 -7.36 -9.77
CA ALA A 85 -8.11 -6.12 -10.53
C ALA A 85 -6.83 -5.76 -11.30
N GLY A 86 -5.66 -5.94 -10.68
CA GLY A 86 -4.38 -5.72 -11.36
C GLY A 86 -4.06 -6.73 -12.46
N ARG A 87 -4.64 -7.94 -12.42
CA ARG A 87 -4.46 -8.97 -13.45
C ARG A 87 -5.44 -8.85 -14.61
N SER A 88 -6.64 -8.33 -14.36
CA SER A 88 -7.70 -8.32 -15.37
C SER A 88 -7.47 -7.36 -16.54
N GLY A 89 -6.47 -6.47 -16.47
CA GLY A 89 -6.24 -5.40 -17.45
C GLY A 89 -7.35 -4.32 -17.51
N LYS A 90 -8.55 -4.62 -16.99
CA LYS A 90 -9.72 -3.74 -16.96
C LYS A 90 -9.63 -2.75 -15.80
N HIS A 91 -9.22 -1.51 -16.09
CA HIS A 91 -9.27 -0.41 -15.13
C HIS A 91 -10.67 0.21 -15.07
N LYS A 92 -11.50 -0.23 -14.10
CA LYS A 92 -12.78 0.46 -13.82
C LYS A 92 -12.51 1.77 -13.08
N LYS A 93 -12.98 2.89 -13.64
CA LYS A 93 -12.91 4.21 -12.98
C LYS A 93 -13.72 4.14 -11.67
N PRO A 94 -13.14 4.53 -10.52
CA PRO A 94 -13.89 4.61 -9.27
C PRO A 94 -14.90 5.75 -9.33
N SER A 95 -16.03 5.60 -8.64
CA SER A 95 -17.01 6.68 -8.49
C SER A 95 -16.36 7.92 -7.87
N ALA A 96 -16.53 9.07 -8.50
CA ALA A 96 -15.97 10.34 -8.04
C ALA A 96 -16.45 10.71 -6.63
N ARG A 97 -17.72 10.43 -6.28
CA ARG A 97 -18.27 10.65 -4.93
C ARG A 97 -17.53 9.81 -3.89
N ARG A 98 -17.33 8.51 -4.16
CA ARG A 98 -16.60 7.61 -3.26
C ARG A 98 -15.14 8.01 -3.10
N SER A 99 -14.48 8.39 -4.20
CA SER A 99 -13.09 8.86 -4.17
C SER A 99 -12.94 10.12 -3.32
N ARG A 100 -13.83 11.11 -3.49
CA ARG A 100 -13.83 12.34 -2.67
C ARG A 100 -14.05 12.05 -1.20
N ALA A 101 -15.03 11.20 -0.87
CA ALA A 101 -15.32 10.82 0.51
C ALA A 101 -14.12 10.12 1.17
N ALA A 102 -13.51 9.15 0.49
CA ALA A 102 -12.32 8.46 0.98
C ALA A 102 -11.13 9.40 1.20
N SER A 103 -10.87 10.31 0.24
CA SER A 103 -9.79 11.29 0.39
C SER A 103 -10.05 12.27 1.54
N ARG A 104 -11.29 12.76 1.71
CA ARG A 104 -11.65 13.63 2.84
C ARG A 104 -11.47 12.92 4.18
N ALA A 105 -11.85 11.65 4.27
CA ALA A 105 -11.64 10.86 5.48
C ALA A 105 -10.15 10.71 5.80
N LEU A 106 -9.32 10.33 4.81
CA LEU A 106 -7.88 10.19 5.01
C LEU A 106 -7.19 11.52 5.37
N LYS A 107 -7.67 12.66 4.86
CA LYS A 107 -7.12 13.98 5.22
C LYS A 107 -7.32 14.36 6.69
N ARG A 108 -8.33 13.79 7.36
CA ARG A 108 -8.59 14.00 8.79
C ARG A 108 -7.74 13.12 9.69
N GLU A 109 -7.11 12.09 9.14
CA GLU A 109 -6.26 11.18 9.89
C GLU A 109 -4.93 11.86 10.28
N PRO A 110 -4.27 11.42 11.36
CA PRO A 110 -3.01 12.01 11.78
C PRO A 110 -1.86 11.61 10.84
N LYS A 111 -0.82 12.45 10.76
CA LYS A 111 0.39 12.20 9.94
C LYS A 111 1.45 11.36 10.69
N ARG A 112 1.31 11.20 12.01
CA ARG A 112 2.28 10.50 12.88
C ARG A 112 2.56 9.04 12.49
N ALA A 113 1.66 8.43 11.71
CA ALA A 113 1.81 7.06 11.21
C ALA A 113 3.07 6.85 10.35
N ALA A 114 3.57 7.90 9.67
CA ALA A 114 4.78 7.85 8.86
C ALA A 114 6.03 8.40 9.58
N SER A 115 5.92 8.70 10.88
CA SER A 115 7.06 9.17 11.69
C SER A 115 8.13 8.08 11.85
N ARG A 116 9.38 8.51 12.01
CA ARG A 116 10.53 7.61 12.25
C ARG A 116 10.29 6.69 13.45
N LYS A 117 9.73 7.23 14.54
CA LYS A 117 9.39 6.47 15.76
C LYS A 117 8.33 5.39 15.48
N ALA A 118 7.26 5.72 14.74
CA ALA A 118 6.19 4.78 14.43
C ALA A 118 6.68 3.63 13.51
N LEU A 119 7.49 3.97 12.50
CA LEU A 119 8.11 2.99 11.60
C LEU A 119 9.08 2.07 12.34
N SER A 120 9.93 2.61 13.22
CA SER A 120 10.85 1.81 14.04
C SER A 120 10.09 0.81 14.92
N ARG A 121 9.02 1.24 15.60
CA ARG A 121 8.18 0.34 16.42
C ARG A 121 7.57 -0.79 15.59
N GLN A 122 7.06 -0.48 14.40
CA GLN A 122 6.49 -1.48 13.49
C GLN A 122 7.56 -2.47 13.00
N ALA A 123 8.76 -2.00 12.67
CA ALA A 123 9.88 -2.85 12.25
C ALA A 123 10.33 -3.80 13.36
N LYS A 124 10.53 -3.28 14.59
CA LYS A 124 10.87 -4.09 15.76
C LYS A 124 9.81 -5.15 16.05
N SER A 125 8.54 -4.77 16.03
CA SER A 125 7.42 -5.70 16.24
C SER A 125 7.35 -6.79 15.16
N ALA A 126 7.65 -6.45 13.90
CA ALA A 126 7.68 -7.42 12.82
C ALA A 126 8.87 -8.38 12.93
N ALA A 127 10.03 -7.89 13.37
CA ALA A 127 11.21 -8.73 13.62
C ALA A 127 10.97 -9.71 14.76
N ALA A 128 10.36 -9.26 15.86
CA ALA A 128 10.03 -10.13 17.00
C ALA A 128 9.08 -11.28 16.64
N ARG A 129 8.15 -11.08 15.68
CA ARG A 129 7.22 -12.11 15.21
C ARG A 129 7.82 -13.13 14.23
N ARG A 130 9.01 -12.86 13.71
CA ARG A 130 9.72 -13.77 12.79
C ARG A 130 10.68 -14.70 13.52
N ARG A 131 11.06 -14.32 14.73
CA ARG A 131 11.71 -15.20 15.69
C ARG A 131 10.65 -16.15 16.23
#